data_AF-A0AAZ3S5U5-F1
#
_entry.id   AF-A0AAZ3S5U5-F1
#
_cell.length_a   1.000
_cell.length_b   1.000
_cell.length_c   1.000
_cell.angle_alpha   90.00
_cell.angle_beta   90.00
_cell.angle_gamma   90.00
#
_symmetry.space_group_name_H-M   'P 1'
#
loop_
_entity.id
_entity.type
_entity.pdbx_description
1 polymer ?
#
loop_
_entity_poly.entity_id
_entity_poly.type
_entity_poly.pdbx_seq_one_letter_code
_entity_poly.pdbx_strand_id
1 'polypeptide(L)'
;MISRPISRPSFKFSASLLDIMGKSKEISQDLRKTIVDLHKSGSSLGAISKCLKVPHSSVQTIVRKYKHNGTTQPSHLAGRKSLLSPRDECALVQKVQINPRTTKDFMKMLEETGTKVSISTVK
;
A
#
# COMPACT_ATOMS: atom_id res chain seq x y z
N MET A 1 50.32 18.77 -4.03
CA MET A 1 49.01 18.35 -3.48
C MET A 1 48.26 17.62 -4.58
N ILE A 2 48.17 16.29 -4.54
CA ILE A 2 47.53 15.49 -5.60
C ILE A 2 46.27 14.86 -5.02
N SER A 3 45.11 15.39 -5.41
CA SER A 3 43.79 14.90 -5.03
C SER A 3 43.51 13.57 -5.76
N ARG A 4 43.35 12.48 -5.01
CA ARG A 4 42.93 11.19 -5.59
C ARG A 4 41.43 11.23 -5.85
N PRO A 5 40.94 10.91 -7.07
CA PRO A 5 39.51 10.82 -7.32
C PRO A 5 38.95 9.59 -6.62
N ILE A 6 37.93 9.79 -5.79
CA ILE A 6 37.19 8.71 -5.14
C ILE A 6 36.37 8.02 -6.22
N SER A 7 36.88 6.89 -6.71
CA SER A 7 36.16 5.90 -7.50
C SER A 7 34.82 5.60 -6.82
N ARG A 8 33.71 5.98 -7.46
CA ARG A 8 32.37 5.58 -7.02
C ARG A 8 32.22 4.10 -7.34
N PRO A 9 32.02 3.21 -6.36
CA PRO A 9 31.71 1.82 -6.67
C PRO A 9 30.37 1.81 -7.39
N SER A 10 30.39 1.50 -8.69
CA SER A 10 29.19 1.16 -9.43
C SER A 10 28.64 -0.12 -8.80
N PHE A 11 27.63 0.02 -7.94
CA PHE A 11 26.87 -1.11 -7.42
C PHE A 11 26.16 -1.75 -8.61
N LYS A 12 26.83 -2.69 -9.27
CA LYS A 12 26.28 -3.48 -10.37
C LYS A 12 25.18 -4.35 -9.76
N PHE A 13 23.93 -3.92 -9.90
CA PHE A 13 22.78 -4.80 -9.68
C PHE A 13 22.88 -5.94 -10.70
N SER A 14 23.13 -7.16 -10.22
CA SER A 14 23.22 -8.34 -11.07
C SER A 14 21.90 -8.58 -11.82
N ALA A 15 22.00 -9.01 -13.08
CA ALA A 15 20.90 -9.13 -14.03
C ALA A 15 19.67 -9.93 -13.56
N SER A 16 19.81 -10.79 -12.54
CA SER A 16 18.71 -11.56 -11.93
C SER A 16 17.64 -10.71 -11.23
N LEU A 17 17.90 -9.43 -10.95
CA LEU A 17 16.96 -8.52 -10.27
C LEU A 17 15.94 -7.85 -11.21
N LEU A 18 16.22 -7.79 -12.51
CA LEU A 18 15.29 -7.22 -13.50
C LEU A 18 14.13 -8.18 -13.80
N ASP A 19 14.35 -9.49 -13.71
CA ASP A 19 13.31 -10.53 -13.95
C ASP A 19 12.21 -10.57 -12.90
N ILE A 20 12.47 -10.00 -11.71
CA ILE A 20 11.52 -9.94 -10.59
C ILE A 20 10.65 -8.68 -10.67
N MET A 21 11.17 -7.58 -11.24
CA MET A 21 10.50 -6.28 -11.26
C MET A 21 9.22 -6.28 -12.13
N GLY A 22 9.16 -7.15 -13.15
CA GLY A 22 8.00 -7.31 -14.03
C GLY A 22 6.99 -8.38 -13.59
N LYS A 23 7.28 -9.15 -12.54
CA LYS A 23 6.40 -10.19 -12.00
C LYS A 23 5.99 -9.78 -10.60
N SER A 24 4.81 -9.17 -10.47
CA SER A 24 4.17 -8.91 -9.17
C SER A 24 3.75 -10.22 -8.50
N LYS A 25 4.71 -11.09 -8.18
CA LYS A 25 4.50 -12.23 -7.30
C LYS A 25 4.66 -11.68 -5.89
N GLU A 26 3.55 -11.42 -5.23
CA GLU A 26 3.55 -11.02 -3.84
C GLU A 26 4.43 -11.99 -3.03
N ILE A 27 5.44 -11.47 -2.35
CA ILE A 27 6.25 -12.28 -1.44
C ILE A 27 5.29 -12.88 -0.42
N SER A 28 5.28 -14.20 -0.34
CA SER A 28 4.37 -14.96 0.53
C SER A 28 4.49 -14.47 1.97
N GLN A 29 3.36 -14.51 2.67
CA GLN A 29 3.25 -14.06 4.04
C GLN A 29 4.24 -14.79 4.96
N ASP A 30 4.53 -16.05 4.64
CA ASP A 30 5.47 -16.89 5.40
C ASP A 30 6.92 -16.39 5.28
N LEU A 31 7.38 -16.05 4.06
CA LEU A 31 8.71 -15.49 3.86
C LEU A 31 8.89 -14.17 4.63
N ARG A 32 7.85 -13.35 4.71
CA ARG A 32 7.90 -12.10 5.50
C ARG A 32 8.03 -12.38 6.99
N LYS A 33 7.32 -13.40 7.52
CA LYS A 33 7.44 -13.82 8.93
C LYS A 33 8.84 -14.29 9.23
N THR A 34 9.40 -15.18 8.41
CA THR A 34 10.77 -15.68 8.57
C THR A 34 11.80 -14.55 8.54
N ILE A 35 11.64 -13.54 7.67
CA ILE A 35 12.51 -12.35 7.64
C ILE A 35 12.44 -11.58 8.95
N VAL A 36 11.25 -11.38 9.50
CA VAL A 36 11.05 -10.66 10.77
C VAL A 36 11.65 -11.45 11.94
N ASP A 37 11.50 -12.77 11.95
CA ASP A 37 12.04 -13.63 13.01
C ASP A 37 13.57 -13.65 13.00
N LEU A 38 14.19 -13.77 11.83
CA LEU A 38 15.65 -13.68 11.67
C LEU A 38 16.20 -12.28 12.03
N HIS A 39 15.43 -11.23 11.76
CA HIS A 39 15.80 -9.87 12.17
C HIS A 39 15.72 -9.71 13.69
N LYS A 40 14.69 -10.28 14.35
CA LYS A 40 14.58 -10.30 15.82
C LYS A 40 15.71 -11.09 16.47
N SER A 41 16.19 -12.14 15.83
CA SER A 41 17.33 -12.94 16.30
C SER A 41 18.69 -12.24 16.11
N GLY A 42 18.72 -11.01 15.59
CA GLY A 42 19.94 -10.22 15.42
C GLY A 42 20.71 -10.48 14.11
N SER A 43 20.11 -11.17 13.14
CA SER A 43 20.76 -11.43 11.85
C SER A 43 20.88 -10.15 11.02
N SER A 44 22.02 -9.97 10.34
CA SER A 44 22.21 -8.82 9.44
C SER A 44 21.34 -8.94 8.17
N LEU A 45 20.93 -7.81 7.60
CA LEU A 45 20.08 -7.77 6.39
C LEU A 45 20.72 -8.54 5.21
N GLY A 46 22.04 -8.48 5.08
CA GLY A 46 22.79 -9.21 4.06
C GLY A 46 22.78 -10.72 4.27
N ALA A 47 22.86 -11.18 5.53
CA ALA A 47 22.77 -12.61 5.84
C ALA A 47 21.37 -13.15 5.50
N ILE A 48 20.31 -12.42 5.89
CA ILE A 48 18.92 -12.79 5.61
C ILE A 48 18.67 -12.89 4.09
N SER A 49 19.17 -11.91 3.33
CA SER A 49 19.05 -11.90 1.86
C SER A 49 19.70 -13.13 1.22
N LYS A 50 20.89 -13.53 1.68
CA LYS A 50 21.58 -14.73 1.19
C LYS A 50 20.87 -16.02 1.59
N CYS A 51 20.44 -16.15 2.84
CA CYS A 51 19.73 -17.34 3.34
C CYS A 51 18.41 -17.59 2.61
N LEU A 52 17.62 -16.53 2.38
CA LEU A 52 16.28 -16.65 1.78
C LEU A 52 16.29 -16.46 0.25
N LYS A 53 17.43 -16.17 -0.36
CA LYS A 53 17.57 -15.80 -1.79
C LYS A 53 16.61 -14.68 -2.21
N VAL A 54 16.26 -13.81 -1.27
CA VAL A 54 15.42 -12.63 -1.48
C VAL A 54 16.33 -11.42 -1.70
N PRO A 55 16.03 -10.51 -2.63
CA PRO A 55 16.84 -9.32 -2.81
C PRO A 55 16.90 -8.46 -1.54
N HIS A 56 18.08 -7.89 -1.29
CA HIS A 56 18.36 -7.08 -0.10
C HIS A 56 17.38 -5.89 0.05
N SER A 57 16.96 -5.26 -1.05
CA SER A 57 15.99 -4.16 -1.05
C SER A 57 14.62 -4.58 -0.49
N SER A 58 14.16 -5.79 -0.82
CA SER A 58 12.90 -6.34 -0.30
C SER A 58 13.00 -6.63 1.20
N VAL A 59 14.10 -7.25 1.64
CA VAL A 59 14.38 -7.49 3.07
C VAL A 59 14.38 -6.16 3.83
N GLN A 60 15.08 -5.14 3.30
CA GLN A 60 15.14 -3.82 3.90
C GLN A 60 13.76 -3.15 3.99
N THR A 61 12.94 -3.26 2.94
CA THR A 61 11.59 -2.70 2.91
C THR A 61 10.69 -3.38 3.96
N ILE A 62 10.76 -4.71 4.07
CA ILE A 62 10.00 -5.48 5.06
C ILE A 62 10.39 -5.08 6.48
N VAL A 63 11.70 -4.99 6.78
CA VAL A 63 12.19 -4.57 8.10
C VAL A 63 11.78 -3.13 8.42
N ARG A 64 11.87 -2.20 7.46
CA ARG A 64 11.40 -0.81 7.65
C ARG A 64 9.91 -0.76 7.97
N LYS A 65 9.08 -1.50 7.23
CA LYS A 65 7.64 -1.61 7.49
C LYS A 65 7.35 -2.23 8.84
N TYR A 66 8.07 -3.27 9.23
CA TYR A 66 7.93 -3.92 10.53
C TYR A 66 8.24 -2.95 11.69
N LYS A 67 9.30 -2.14 11.57
CA LYS A 67 9.64 -1.12 12.59
C LYS A 67 8.58 -0.01 12.70
N HIS A 68 7.90 0.33 11.61
CA HIS A 68 6.89 1.39 11.61
C HIS A 68 5.50 0.89 12.06
N ASN A 69 5.04 -0.23 11.50
CA ASN A 69 3.68 -0.74 11.69
C ASN A 69 3.58 -1.83 12.78
N GLY A 70 4.70 -2.41 13.22
CA GLY A 70 4.73 -3.54 14.15
C GLY A 70 4.16 -4.84 13.58
N THR A 71 3.74 -4.86 12.32
CA THR A 71 3.01 -5.98 11.70
C THR A 71 3.70 -6.47 10.42
N THR A 72 3.65 -7.78 10.22
CA THR A 72 4.18 -8.47 9.04
C THR A 72 3.13 -8.60 7.93
N GLN A 73 1.88 -8.25 8.24
CA GLN A 73 0.75 -8.37 7.33
C GLN A 73 0.88 -7.38 6.17
N PRO A 74 0.55 -7.79 4.93
CA PRO A 74 0.35 -6.82 3.86
C PRO A 74 -0.72 -5.82 4.31
N SER A 75 -0.37 -4.54 4.29
CA SER A 75 -1.35 -3.49 4.54
C SER A 75 -2.40 -3.56 3.44
N HIS A 76 -3.68 -3.57 3.83
CA HIS A 76 -4.73 -3.36 2.85
C HIS A 76 -4.47 -2.03 2.15
N LEU A 77 -4.58 -2.02 0.83
CA LEU A 77 -4.56 -0.77 0.08
C LEU A 77 -5.92 -0.11 0.35
N ALA A 78 -5.93 0.87 1.24
CA ALA A 78 -7.11 1.70 1.43
C ALA A 78 -7.37 2.43 0.10
N GLY A 79 -8.50 2.15 -0.53
CA GLY A 79 -8.98 2.93 -1.66
C GLY A 79 -9.30 4.37 -1.25
N ARG A 80 -9.78 5.17 -2.20
CA ARG A 80 -10.33 6.48 -1.87
C ARG A 80 -11.50 6.29 -0.89
N LYS A 81 -11.47 7.00 0.23
CA LYS A 81 -12.60 7.06 1.16
C LYS A 81 -13.83 7.58 0.42
N SER A 82 -14.97 6.91 0.54
CA SER A 82 -16.20 7.43 -0.05
C SER A 82 -16.55 8.77 0.59
N LEU A 83 -17.10 9.67 -0.22
CA LEU A 83 -17.59 10.97 0.23
C LEU A 83 -18.84 10.83 1.09
N LEU A 84 -19.63 9.77 0.84
CA LEU A 84 -20.87 9.48 1.56
C LEU A 84 -20.64 8.38 2.60
N SER A 85 -21.40 8.47 3.68
CA SER A 85 -21.52 7.38 4.64
C SER A 85 -22.21 6.19 3.95
N PRO A 86 -21.86 4.93 4.29
CA PRO A 86 -22.58 3.75 3.79
C PRO A 86 -24.09 3.83 3.98
N ARG A 87 -24.54 4.51 5.05
CA ARG A 87 -25.97 4.73 5.33
C ARG A 87 -26.63 5.66 4.30
N ASP A 88 -25.94 6.74 3.95
CA ASP A 88 -26.44 7.76 3.02
C ASP A 88 -26.42 7.24 1.59
N GLU A 89 -25.42 6.42 1.24
CA GLU A 89 -25.38 5.68 -0.03
C GLU A 89 -26.57 4.73 -0.16
N CYS A 90 -26.84 3.91 0.86
CA CYS A 90 -28.01 3.03 0.86
C CYS A 90 -29.32 3.79 0.75
N ALA A 91 -29.48 4.90 1.49
CA ALA A 91 -30.68 5.73 1.42
C ALA A 91 -30.85 6.39 0.04
N LEU A 92 -29.75 6.85 -0.57
CA LEU A 92 -29.73 7.39 -1.92
C LEU A 92 -30.18 6.33 -2.93
N VAL A 93 -29.57 5.14 -2.90
CA VAL A 93 -29.89 4.04 -3.82
C VAL A 93 -31.37 3.66 -3.72
N GLN A 94 -31.91 3.53 -2.50
CA GLN A 94 -33.33 3.21 -2.29
C GLN A 94 -34.25 4.30 -2.84
N LYS A 95 -33.95 5.58 -2.57
CA LYS A 95 -34.78 6.70 -3.06
C LYS A 95 -34.72 6.84 -4.58
N VAL A 96 -33.56 6.66 -5.20
CA VAL A 96 -33.40 6.69 -6.66
C VAL A 96 -34.17 5.55 -7.32
N GLN A 97 -34.16 4.36 -6.71
CA GLN A 97 -34.87 3.19 -7.22
C GLN A 97 -36.40 3.34 -7.13
N ILE A 98 -36.91 3.99 -6.09
CA ILE A 98 -38.35 4.25 -5.92
C ILE A 98 -38.80 5.43 -6.78
N ASN A 99 -38.05 6.54 -6.76
CA ASN A 99 -38.38 7.78 -7.44
C ASN A 99 -37.11 8.51 -7.92
N PRO A 100 -36.70 8.34 -9.19
CA PRO A 100 -35.45 8.91 -9.70
C PRO A 100 -35.43 10.45 -9.75
N ARG A 101 -36.59 11.10 -9.62
CA ARG A 101 -36.72 12.58 -9.60
C ARG A 101 -36.35 13.21 -8.26
N THR A 102 -36.37 12.44 -7.17
CA THR A 102 -36.19 12.95 -5.79
C THR A 102 -34.73 13.11 -5.36
N THR A 103 -33.78 12.77 -6.22
CA THR A 103 -32.33 12.84 -5.96
C THR A 103 -31.87 14.25 -5.60
N LYS A 104 -32.43 15.28 -6.23
CA LYS A 104 -32.09 16.69 -5.97
C LYS A 104 -32.50 17.12 -4.57
N ASP A 105 -33.68 16.69 -4.12
CA ASP A 105 -34.18 17.01 -2.79
C ASP A 105 -33.33 16.33 -1.71
N PHE A 106 -32.87 15.11 -1.98
CA PHE A 106 -31.94 14.41 -1.08
C PHE A 106 -30.57 15.07 -0.99
N MET A 107 -30.01 15.54 -2.11
CA MET A 107 -28.76 16.31 -2.12
C MET A 107 -28.88 17.56 -1.25
N LYS A 108 -30.01 18.27 -1.35
CA LYS A 108 -30.28 19.47 -0.52
C LYS A 108 -30.28 19.13 0.97
N MET A 109 -30.94 18.04 1.38
CA MET A 109 -30.91 17.62 2.79
C MET A 109 -29.51 17.23 3.28
N LEU A 110 -28.68 16.63 2.41
CA LEU A 110 -27.29 16.31 2.75
C LEU A 110 -26.42 17.56 2.87
N GLU A 111 -26.64 18.56 2.02
CA GLU A 111 -25.97 19.86 2.13
C GLU A 111 -26.34 20.59 3.42
N GLU A 112 -27.61 20.56 3.82
CA GLU A 112 -28.09 21.10 5.12
C GLU A 112 -27.45 20.36 6.31
N THR A 113 -27.13 19.08 6.15
CA THR A 113 -26.44 18.25 7.16
C THR A 113 -24.92 18.46 7.15
N GLY A 114 -24.39 19.25 6.21
CA GLY A 114 -22.97 19.61 6.09
C GLY A 114 -22.15 18.74 5.13
N THR A 115 -22.79 17.82 4.39
CA THR A 115 -22.12 16.94 3.41
C THR A 115 -22.39 17.44 2.00
N LYS A 116 -21.40 18.10 1.38
CA LYS A 116 -21.50 18.59 0.00
C LYS A 116 -21.29 17.43 -0.99
N VAL A 117 -22.32 17.06 -1.73
CA VAL A 117 -22.30 15.97 -2.72
C VAL A 117 -22.38 16.53 -4.13
N SER A 118 -21.50 16.06 -5.03
CA SER A 118 -21.57 16.46 -6.44
C SER A 118 -22.54 15.58 -7.22
N ILE A 119 -23.16 16.10 -8.29
CA ILE A 119 -24.03 15.30 -9.18
C ILE A 119 -23.28 14.08 -9.73
N SER A 120 -21.98 14.20 -10.02
CA SER A 120 -21.12 13.09 -10.46
C SER A 120 -20.88 11.99 -9.41
N THR A 121 -21.25 12.24 -8.15
CA THR A 121 -21.19 11.24 -7.07
C THR A 121 -22.39 10.29 -7.13
N VAL A 122 -23.51 10.71 -7.72
CA VAL A 122 -24.69 9.87 -7.91
C VAL A 122 -24.60 9.24 -9.30
N LYS A 123 -24.57 7.91 -9.34
CA LYS A 123 -24.40 7.13 -10.57
C LYS A 123 -25.63 6.29 -10.84
#